data_AF-A0A842TKJ7-F1
#
_entry.id   AF-A0A842TKJ7-F1
#
_cell.length_a   1.000
_cell.length_b   1.000
_cell.length_c   1.000
_cell.angle_alpha   90.00
_cell.angle_beta   90.00
_cell.angle_gamma   90.00
#
_symmetry.space_group_name_H-M   'P 1'
#
loop_
_entity.id
_entity.type
_entity.pdbx_description
1 polymer ?
#
loop_
_entity_poly.entity_id
_entity_poly.type
_entity_poly.pdbx_seq_one_letter_code
_entity_poly.pdbx_strand_id
1 'polypeptide(L)' 'MEKRRKTILPIAPVDRLIRKANIERVSESAAISLAKILEEIGLEISKVAIELTKHANRKTVNEDDIKLAYKQLKRNFF' A
#
# COMPACT_ATOMS: atom_id res chain seq x y z
N MET A 1 -15.44 -19.92 -12.54
CA MET A 1 -14.82 -18.68 -13.07
C MET A 1 -14.56 -17.78 -11.89
N GLU A 2 -13.30 -17.70 -11.46
CA GLU A 2 -12.91 -16.96 -10.26
C GLU A 2 -13.11 -15.46 -10.48
N LYS A 3 -13.87 -14.85 -9.58
CA LYS A 3 -14.27 -13.43 -9.60
C LYS A 3 -13.00 -12.60 -9.79
N ARG A 4 -12.85 -11.91 -10.93
CA ARG A 4 -11.77 -10.92 -11.15
C ARG A 4 -11.75 -9.99 -9.94
N ARG A 5 -10.83 -10.20 -8.99
CA ARG A 5 -10.65 -9.25 -7.90
C ARG A 5 -10.02 -8.02 -8.53
N LYS A 6 -10.91 -7.07 -8.85
CA LYS A 6 -10.59 -5.66 -8.96
C LYS A 6 -9.81 -5.31 -7.68
N THR A 7 -8.69 -4.62 -7.82
CA THR A 7 -7.79 -4.18 -6.75
C THR A 7 -8.57 -3.70 -5.51
N ILE A 8 -8.05 -3.96 -4.30
CA ILE A 8 -8.57 -3.43 -3.03
C ILE A 8 -8.66 -1.90 -3.10
N LEU A 9 -7.63 -1.26 -3.64
CA LEU A 9 -7.58 0.17 -3.89
C LEU A 9 -8.46 0.52 -5.09
N PRO A 10 -9.40 1.48 -4.94
CA PRO A 10 -10.20 1.93 -6.07
C PRO A 10 -9.33 2.64 -7.11
N ILE A 11 -9.57 2.35 -8.39
CA ILE A 11 -8.74 2.83 -9.51
C ILE A 11 -8.76 4.36 -9.64
N ALA A 12 -9.92 5.01 -9.44
CA ALA A 12 -10.03 6.46 -9.61
C ALA A 12 -9.14 7.28 -8.64
N PRO A 13 -9.09 7.00 -7.33
CA PRO A 13 -8.09 7.56 -6.42
C PRO A 13 -6.64 7.33 -6.87
N VAL A 14 -6.32 6.14 -7.39
CA VAL A 14 -4.96 5.82 -7.85
C VAL A 14 -4.60 6.58 -9.12
N ASP A 15 -5.51 6.70 -10.09
CA ASP A 15 -5.36 7.58 -11.26
C ASP A 15 -5.11 9.05 -10.84
N ARG A 16 -5.88 9.56 -9.86
CA ARG A 16 -5.66 10.91 -9.31
C ARG A 16 -4.28 11.06 -8.66
N LEU A 17 -3.77 10.02 -8.00
CA LEU A 17 -2.43 10.03 -7.42
C LEU A 17 -1.36 10.17 -8.51
N ILE A 18 -1.50 9.46 -9.64
CA ILE A 18 -0.58 9.59 -10.78
C ILE A 18 -0.64 11.00 -11.36
N ARG A 19 -1.83 11.56 -11.57
CA ARG A 19 -2.00 12.92 -12.12
C ARG A 19 -1.40 14.01 -11.25
N LYS A 20 -1.38 13.82 -9.93
CA LYS A 20 -0.69 14.73 -8.99
C LYS A 20 0.82 14.81 -9.23
N ALA A 21 1.42 13.87 -9.98
CA ALA A 21 2.80 13.96 -10.45
C ALA A 21 2.97 14.85 -11.71
N ASN A 22 2.01 15.74 -11.99
CA ASN A 22 2.01 16.69 -13.12
C ASN A 22 1.98 16.03 -14.51
N ILE A 23 1.14 15.00 -14.68
CA ILE A 23 0.90 14.36 -15.98
C ILE A 23 -0.57 14.50 -16.42
N GLU A 24 -0.78 14.78 -17.70
CA GLU A 24 -2.12 15.03 -18.27
C GLU A 24 -2.88 13.76 -18.64
N ARG A 25 -2.18 12.69 -19.03
CA ARG A 25 -2.79 11.46 -19.54
C ARG A 25 -2.28 10.25 -18.76
N VAL A 26 -3.22 9.41 -18.34
CA VAL A 26 -2.96 8.16 -17.60
C VAL A 26 -3.87 7.10 -18.22
N SER A 27 -3.31 5.94 -18.59
CA SER A 27 -4.12 4.82 -19.05
C SER A 27 -4.76 4.11 -17.85
N GLU A 28 -5.93 3.49 -18.07
CA GLU A 28 -6.55 2.66 -17.03
C GLU A 28 -5.60 1.53 -16.57
N SER A 29 -4.85 0.94 -17.50
CA SER A 29 -3.86 -0.09 -17.19
C SER A 29 -2.74 0.40 -16.27
N ALA A 30 -2.26 1.65 -16.43
CA ALA A 30 -1.26 2.23 -15.55
C ALA A 30 -1.81 2.43 -14.13
N ALA A 31 -3.04 2.92 -14.00
CA ALA A 31 -3.70 3.08 -12.71
C ALA A 31 -3.93 1.71 -12.01
N ILE A 32 -4.32 0.69 -12.76
CA ILE A 32 -4.45 -0.70 -12.25
C ILE A 32 -3.10 -1.25 -11.79
N SER A 33 -2.03 -1.06 -12.58
CA SER A 33 -0.70 -1.54 -12.21
C SER A 33 -0.19 -0.86 -10.93
N LEU A 34 -0.35 0.46 -10.81
CA LEU A 34 0.03 1.17 -9.59
C LEU A 34 -0.80 0.70 -8.38
N ALA A 35 -2.10 0.48 -8.55
CA ALA A 35 -2.96 -0.01 -7.46
C ALA A 35 -2.45 -1.36 -6.92
N LYS A 36 -2.08 -2.29 -7.80
CA LYS A 36 -1.50 -3.59 -7.40
C LYS A 36 -0.18 -3.44 -6.64
N ILE A 37 0.72 -2.59 -7.13
CA ILE A 37 2.02 -2.35 -6.48
C ILE A 37 1.83 -1.73 -5.09
N LEU A 38 0.93 -0.73 -4.98
CA LEU A 38 0.63 -0.10 -3.69
C LEU A 38 -0.01 -1.08 -2.69
N GLU A 39 -0.85 -2.00 -3.16
CA GLU A 39 -1.38 -3.08 -2.33
C GLU A 39 -0.31 -4.04 -1.84
N GLU A 40 0.62 -4.44 -2.70
CA GLU A 40 1.74 -5.31 -2.33
C GLU A 40 2.61 -4.63 -1.25
N ILE A 41 3.00 -3.37 -1.47
CA ILE A 41 3.74 -2.58 -0.48
C ILE A 41 2.94 -2.42 0.83
N GLY A 42 1.65 -2.10 0.72
CA GLY A 42 0.76 -1.94 1.87
C GLY A 42 0.63 -3.22 2.70
N LEU A 43 0.60 -4.39 2.04
CA LEU A 43 0.56 -5.69 2.68
C LEU A 43 1.86 -5.98 3.44
N GLU A 44 3.02 -5.71 2.85
CA GLU A 44 4.31 -5.89 3.54
C GLU A 44 4.45 -4.99 4.76
N ILE A 45 4.07 -3.71 4.64
CA ILE A 45 4.04 -2.78 5.79
C ILE A 45 3.10 -3.31 6.87
N SER A 46 1.92 -3.80 6.49
CA SER A 46 0.93 -4.32 7.44
C SER A 46 1.43 -5.55 8.20
N LYS A 47 2.15 -6.46 7.54
CA LYS A 47 2.73 -7.65 8.19
C LYS A 47 3.72 -7.25 9.30
N VAL A 48 4.67 -6.38 8.98
CA VAL A 48 5.67 -5.90 9.95
C VAL A 48 5.00 -5.12 11.08
N ALA A 49 4.00 -4.27 10.77
CA ALA A 49 3.26 -3.54 11.79
C ALA A 49 2.51 -4.47 12.77
N ILE A 50 1.95 -5.58 12.27
CA ILE A 50 1.33 -6.61 13.12
C ILE A 50 2.35 -7.29 14.03
N GLU A 51 3.56 -7.57 13.55
CA GLU A 51 4.64 -8.13 14.37
C GLU A 51 5.05 -7.16 15.48
N LEU A 52 5.27 -5.89 15.15
CA LEU A 52 5.57 -4.82 16.12
C LEU A 52 4.48 -4.69 17.19
N THR A 53 3.21 -4.72 16.76
CA THR A 53 2.05 -4.70 17.66
C THR A 53 2.07 -5.86 18.64
N LYS A 54 2.34 -7.07 18.15
CA LYS A 54 2.43 -8.30 18.97
C LYS A 54 3.59 -8.24 19.96
N HIS A 55 4.77 -7.76 19.53
CA HIS A 55 5.93 -7.58 20.41
C HIS A 55 5.68 -6.58 21.54
N ALA A 56 4.85 -5.57 21.28
CA ALA A 56 4.40 -4.62 22.28
C ALA A 56 3.25 -5.14 23.17
N ASN A 57 2.87 -6.43 23.08
CA ASN A 57 1.73 -7.04 23.76
C ASN A 57 0.39 -6.32 23.53
N ARG A 58 0.25 -5.62 22.40
CA ARG A 58 -1.00 -4.97 21.98
C ARG A 58 -1.74 -5.87 20.98
N LYS A 59 -3.04 -5.61 20.82
CA LYS A 59 -3.90 -6.30 19.81
C LYS A 59 -4.36 -5.37 18.68
N THR A 60 -4.24 -4.07 18.88
CA THR A 60 -4.63 -3.05 17.91
C THR A 60 -3.38 -2.44 17.30
N VAL A 61 -3.26 -2.53 15.97
CA VAL A 61 -2.23 -1.84 15.20
C VAL A 61 -2.53 -0.34 15.25
N ASN A 62 -1.54 0.46 15.68
CA ASN A 62 -1.67 1.90 15.75
C ASN A 62 -0.84 2.59 14.65
N GLU A 63 -0.90 3.92 14.61
CA GLU A 63 -0.15 4.73 13.65
C GLU A 63 1.38 4.54 13.79
N ASP A 64 1.90 4.42 15.01
CA ASP A 64 3.33 4.26 15.27
C ASP A 64 3.86 2.93 14.73
N ASP A 65 3.08 1.84 14.82
CA ASP A 65 3.42 0.54 14.25
C ASP A 65 3.60 0.63 12.72
N ILE A 66 2.66 1.32 12.05
CA ILE A 66 2.72 1.53 10.59
C ILE A 66 3.92 2.39 10.20
N LYS A 67 4.16 3.50 10.92
CA LYS A 67 5.29 4.39 10.65
C LYS A 67 6.63 3.69 10.88
N LEU A 68 6.74 2.90 11.95
CA LEU A 68 7.95 2.17 12.28
C LEU A 68 8.20 1.04 11.27
N ALA A 69 7.17 0.27 10.90
CA ALA A 69 7.24 -0.74 9.85
C ALA A 69 7.71 -0.14 8.51
N TYR A 70 7.11 0.98 8.10
CA TYR A 70 7.54 1.69 6.90
C TYR A 70 9.00 2.15 7.00
N LYS A 71 9.43 2.72 8.15
CA LYS A 71 10.82 3.15 8.35
C LYS A 71 11.80 1.98 8.26
N GLN A 72 11.44 0.81 8.83
CA GLN A 72 12.26 -0.40 8.76
C GLN A 72 12.39 -0.90 7.33
N LEU A 73 11.27 -1.04 6.61
CA LEU A 73 11.27 -1.50 5.21
C LEU A 73 11.97 -0.49 4.28
N LYS A 74 11.74 0.81 4.47
CA LYS A 74 12.35 1.85 3.64
C LYS A 74 13.87 1.76 3.63
N ARG A 75 14.49 1.52 4.78
CA ARG A 75 15.96 1.38 4.89
C ARG A 75 16.52 0.18 4.12
N ASN A 76 15.69 -0.83 3.84
CA ASN A 76 16.10 -2.09 3.24
C ASN A 76 15.86 -2.17 1.73
N PHE A 77 14.90 -1.41 1.19
CA PHE A 77 14.42 -1.57 -0.18
C PHE A 77 14.56 -0.35 -1.10
N PHE A 78 14.68 0.86 -0.54
CA PHE A 78 14.75 2.12 -1.29
C PHE A 78 16.03 2.87 -0.94
#